data_AF-A0A2G6LY09-F1
#
_entry.id   AF-A0A2G6LY09-F1
#
_cell.length_a   1.000
_cell.length_b   1.000
_cell.length_c   1.000
_cell.angle_alpha   90.00
_cell.angle_beta   90.00
_cell.angle_gamma   90.00
#
_symmetry.space_group_name_H-M   'P 1'
#
loop_
_entity.id
_entity.type
_entity.pdbx_description
1 polymer ?
#
loop_
_entity_poly.entity_id
_entity_poly.type
_entity_poly.pdbx_seq_one_letter_code
_entity_poly.pdbx_strand_id
1 'polypeptide(L)'
;MSLYRIAVRLKAPDPEAVTSMNAIHAMDIQLPPVKLFRYFLWEFHLTDGDKGTVEEMAGHFTDIVNPNKHLWTFAERGVQLPGQTDDLKWSGVVVSDIEDSTGENWTAILKRRGFPVEKVSTGVLWLFGYLQELDDSLVEKLVSDLSVSTSRSAGLLSNPVFQEVRSWA
;
A
#
# COMPACT_ATOMS: atom_id res chain seq x y z
N MET A 1 -4.91 13.25 -18.68
CA MET A 1 -4.70 11.95 -18.01
C MET A 1 -4.37 12.22 -16.56
N SER A 2 -5.23 11.73 -15.67
CA SER A 2 -5.14 11.98 -14.22
C SER A 2 -4.86 10.68 -13.50
N LEU A 3 -4.04 10.72 -12.45
CA LEU A 3 -3.74 9.55 -11.61
C LEU A 3 -4.40 9.72 -10.26
N TYR A 4 -5.26 8.78 -9.91
CA TYR A 4 -5.89 8.69 -8.60
C TYR A 4 -5.48 7.41 -7.92
N ARG A 5 -5.25 7.49 -6.61
CA ARG A 5 -4.85 6.35 -5.81
C ARG A 5 -5.83 6.15 -4.67
N ILE A 6 -6.17 4.90 -4.39
CA ILE A 6 -6.91 4.56 -3.16
C ILE A 6 -6.12 3.52 -2.38
N ALA A 7 -6.10 3.67 -1.07
CA ALA A 7 -5.54 2.68 -0.15
C ALA A 7 -6.70 1.99 0.57
N VAL A 8 -6.75 0.66 0.46
CA VAL A 8 -7.81 -0.18 1.00
C VAL A 8 -7.22 -1.09 2.07
N ARG A 9 -7.82 -1.15 3.26
CA ARG A 9 -7.39 -2.06 4.34
C ARG A 9 -8.57 -2.81 4.94
N LEU A 10 -8.28 -3.91 5.62
CA LEU A 10 -9.27 -4.63 6.42
C LEU A 10 -9.70 -3.78 7.64
N LYS A 11 -11.00 -3.86 7.98
CA LYS A 11 -11.56 -3.40 9.26
C LYS A 11 -11.08 -4.26 10.43
N ALA A 12 -10.97 -5.56 10.19
CA ALA A 12 -10.40 -6.51 11.13
C ALA A 12 -8.86 -6.41 11.15
N PRO A 13 -8.19 -6.94 12.19
CA PRO A 13 -6.74 -7.09 12.17
C PRO A 13 -6.27 -7.83 10.92
N ASP A 14 -5.24 -7.29 10.25
CA ASP A 14 -4.64 -7.88 9.05
C ASP A 14 -3.62 -8.95 9.48
N PRO A 15 -3.87 -10.24 9.19
CA PRO A 15 -3.02 -11.32 9.68
C PRO A 15 -1.60 -11.26 9.10
N GLU A 16 -1.42 -10.77 7.87
CA GLU A 16 -0.12 -10.61 7.24
C GLU A 16 0.66 -9.45 7.87
N ALA A 17 -0.01 -8.35 8.22
CA ALA A 17 0.63 -7.27 8.98
C ALA A 17 1.05 -7.73 10.38
N VAL A 18 0.20 -8.48 11.09
CA VAL A 18 0.51 -9.05 12.41
C VAL A 18 1.69 -10.04 12.32
N THR A 19 1.66 -10.93 11.33
CA THR A 19 2.73 -11.92 11.11
C THR A 19 4.04 -11.24 10.78
N SER A 20 4.00 -10.21 9.92
CA SER A 20 5.19 -9.46 9.53
C SER A 20 5.78 -8.70 10.72
N MET A 21 4.94 -8.08 11.55
CA MET A 21 5.37 -7.42 12.78
C MET A 21 6.04 -8.40 13.74
N ASN A 22 5.48 -9.59 13.92
CA ASN A 22 6.07 -10.63 14.77
C ASN A 22 7.43 -11.10 14.24
N ALA A 23 7.57 -11.26 12.92
CA ALA A 23 8.84 -11.61 12.30
C ALA A 23 9.88 -10.50 12.48
N ILE A 24 9.50 -9.23 12.31
CA ILE A 24 10.36 -8.06 12.56
C ILE A 24 10.86 -8.06 14.01
N HIS A 25 9.99 -8.31 14.99
CA HIS A 25 10.41 -8.41 16.40
C HIS A 25 11.38 -9.58 16.65
N ALA A 26 11.25 -10.67 15.91
CA ALA A 26 12.14 -11.82 16.04
C ALA A 26 13.52 -11.61 15.38
N MET A 27 13.69 -10.59 14.53
CA MET A 27 14.95 -10.29 13.84
C MET A 27 15.99 -9.57 14.72
N ASP A 28 15.66 -9.26 15.99
CA ASP A 28 16.54 -8.55 16.93
C ASP A 28 17.08 -7.22 16.38
N ILE A 29 16.26 -6.52 15.62
CA ILE A 29 16.61 -5.20 15.10
C ILE A 29 16.58 -4.17 16.22
N GLN A 30 17.56 -3.26 16.23
CA GLN A 30 17.75 -2.30 17.31
C GLN A 30 16.58 -1.29 17.43
N LEU A 31 15.98 -0.92 16.30
CA LEU A 31 14.92 0.07 16.21
C LEU A 31 13.76 -0.49 15.37
N PRO A 32 12.93 -1.40 15.91
CA PRO A 32 11.76 -1.88 15.20
C PRO A 32 10.69 -0.79 15.08
N PRO A 33 9.85 -0.84 14.03
CA PRO A 33 8.62 -0.04 14.01
C PRO A 33 7.77 -0.36 15.24
N VAL A 34 7.00 0.62 15.71
CA VAL A 34 6.01 0.46 16.79
C VAL A 34 4.70 -0.12 16.24
N LYS A 35 4.35 0.26 15.01
CA LYS A 35 3.17 -0.25 14.30
C LYS A 35 3.51 -0.57 12.85
N LEU A 36 2.82 -1.56 12.31
CA LEU A 36 2.87 -1.91 10.89
C LEU A 36 1.44 -2.04 10.35
N PHE A 37 1.19 -1.38 9.23
CA PHE A 37 -0.05 -1.53 8.48
C PHE A 37 0.21 -1.96 7.04
N ARG A 38 -0.76 -2.66 6.50
CA ARG A 38 -0.80 -3.12 5.12
C ARG A 38 -2.07 -2.58 4.47
N TYR A 39 -1.93 -2.08 3.25
CA TYR A 39 -3.03 -1.61 2.42
C TYR A 39 -2.89 -2.22 1.02
N PHE A 40 -4.00 -2.60 0.41
CA PHE A 40 -4.07 -2.77 -1.04
C PHE A 40 -4.12 -1.39 -1.68
N LEU A 41 -3.11 -1.07 -2.47
CA LEU A 41 -3.03 0.18 -3.21
C LEU A 41 -3.55 -0.07 -4.63
N TRP A 42 -4.53 0.73 -5.02
CA TRP A 42 -5.03 0.76 -6.39
C TRP A 42 -4.68 2.11 -7.02
N GLU A 43 -4.13 2.08 -8.22
CA GLU A 43 -3.74 3.24 -9.00
C GLU A 43 -4.54 3.28 -10.30
N PHE A 44 -5.40 4.29 -10.44
CA PHE A 44 -6.25 4.48 -11.62
C PHE A 44 -5.73 5.62 -12.47
N HIS A 45 -5.27 5.30 -13.68
CA HIS A 45 -4.95 6.28 -14.71
C HIS A 45 -6.21 6.53 -15.54
N LEU A 46 -6.82 7.69 -15.40
CA LEU A 46 -8.05 8.05 -16.10
C LEU A 46 -7.75 8.92 -17.34
N THR A 47 -8.42 8.63 -18.45
CA THR A 47 -8.36 9.46 -19.65
C THR A 47 -9.11 10.76 -19.47
N ASP A 48 -10.31 10.67 -18.87
CA ASP A 48 -11.24 11.76 -18.58
C ASP A 48 -12.05 11.38 -17.34
N GLY A 49 -12.03 12.16 -16.27
CA GLY A 49 -12.68 11.79 -15.01
C GLY A 49 -11.98 12.34 -13.78
N ASP A 50 -12.64 12.17 -12.64
CA ASP A 50 -12.25 12.75 -11.37
C ASP A 50 -12.33 11.73 -10.21
N LYS A 51 -12.21 12.22 -8.97
CA LYS A 51 -12.36 11.39 -7.77
C LYS A 51 -13.73 10.70 -7.71
N GLY A 52 -14.80 11.36 -8.15
CA GLY A 52 -16.14 10.77 -8.16
C GLY A 52 -16.24 9.56 -9.08
N THR A 53 -15.50 9.57 -10.19
CA THR A 53 -15.38 8.40 -11.08
C THR A 53 -14.73 7.21 -10.36
N VAL A 54 -13.69 7.47 -9.55
CA VAL A 54 -13.01 6.42 -8.76
C VAL A 54 -13.89 5.91 -7.64
N GLU A 55 -14.63 6.79 -6.96
CA GLU A 55 -15.62 6.43 -5.95
C GLU A 55 -16.71 5.52 -6.53
N GLU A 56 -17.21 5.84 -7.73
CA GLU A 56 -18.18 5.02 -8.43
C GLU A 56 -17.62 3.62 -8.74
N MET A 57 -16.40 3.54 -9.31
CA MET A 57 -15.75 2.25 -9.58
C MET A 57 -15.53 1.43 -8.30
N ALA A 58 -14.98 2.05 -7.26
CA ALA A 58 -14.73 1.38 -5.98
C ALA A 58 -16.03 0.91 -5.31
N GLY A 59 -17.11 1.68 -5.40
CA GLY A 59 -18.42 1.31 -4.87
C GLY A 59 -19.16 0.26 -5.70
N HIS A 60 -18.91 0.21 -7.02
CA HIS A 60 -19.56 -0.73 -7.92
C HIS A 60 -18.97 -2.14 -7.83
N PHE A 61 -17.66 -2.26 -7.61
CA PHE A 61 -16.95 -3.55 -7.59
C PHE A 61 -16.47 -3.92 -6.18
N THR A 62 -17.13 -4.91 -5.58
CA THR A 62 -16.81 -5.38 -4.23
C THR A 62 -15.42 -6.00 -4.10
N ASP A 63 -14.82 -6.42 -5.20
CA ASP A 63 -13.45 -6.94 -5.26
C ASP A 63 -12.41 -5.81 -5.14
N ILE A 64 -12.76 -4.57 -5.51
CA ILE A 64 -11.93 -3.39 -5.26
C ILE A 64 -12.14 -2.95 -3.81
N VAL A 65 -13.40 -2.69 -3.43
CA VAL A 65 -13.77 -2.32 -2.06
C VAL A 65 -15.01 -3.09 -1.63
N ASN A 66 -14.87 -3.96 -0.64
CA ASN A 66 -16.01 -4.56 0.04
C ASN A 66 -16.40 -3.70 1.25
N PRO A 67 -17.54 -2.99 1.25
CA PRO A 67 -17.90 -2.06 2.32
C PRO A 67 -18.12 -2.75 3.68
N ASN A 68 -18.39 -4.06 3.69
CA ASN A 68 -18.54 -4.82 4.92
C ASN A 68 -17.20 -5.19 5.55
N LYS A 69 -16.14 -5.36 4.73
CA LYS A 69 -14.82 -5.83 5.19
C LYS A 69 -13.77 -4.73 5.23
N HIS A 70 -13.88 -3.72 4.38
CA HIS A 70 -12.79 -2.78 4.09
C HIS A 70 -13.08 -1.36 4.60
N LEU A 71 -12.00 -0.67 4.97
CA LEU A 71 -11.93 0.79 5.02
C LEU A 71 -11.05 1.23 3.86
N TRP A 72 -11.38 2.36 3.25
CA TRP A 72 -10.55 2.91 2.19
C TRP A 72 -10.58 4.44 2.20
N THR A 73 -9.55 5.04 1.60
CA THR A 73 -9.46 6.48 1.36
C THR A 73 -8.65 6.75 0.10
N PHE A 74 -8.70 7.98 -0.41
CA PHE A 74 -7.74 8.45 -1.40
C PHE A 74 -6.33 8.55 -0.78
N ALA A 75 -5.36 7.94 -1.44
CA ALA A 75 -3.97 7.93 -1.01
C ALA A 75 -3.19 9.05 -1.71
N GLU A 76 -3.40 10.28 -1.23
CA GLU A 76 -2.74 11.49 -1.73
C GLU A 76 -1.69 11.99 -0.75
N ARG A 77 -0.74 12.78 -1.27
CA ARG A 77 0.29 13.39 -0.45
C ARG A 77 -0.34 14.25 0.64
N GLY A 78 0.05 14.01 1.89
CA GLY A 78 -0.48 14.72 3.06
C GLY A 78 -1.84 14.23 3.55
N VAL A 79 -2.44 13.22 2.92
CA VAL A 79 -3.64 12.57 3.45
C VAL A 79 -3.23 11.48 4.44
N GLN A 80 -3.78 11.56 5.64
CA GLN A 80 -3.63 10.53 6.65
C GLN A 80 -4.43 9.28 6.26
N LEU A 81 -3.75 8.15 6.10
CA LEU A 81 -4.34 6.86 5.79
C LEU A 81 -5.01 6.24 7.03
N PRO A 82 -6.09 5.46 6.86
CA PRO A 82 -6.84 4.87 7.97
C PRO A 82 -5.96 4.06 8.92
N GLY A 83 -5.98 4.42 10.21
CA GLY A 83 -5.22 3.79 11.28
C GLY A 83 -3.92 4.49 11.65
N GLN A 84 -3.43 5.42 10.81
CA GLN A 84 -2.36 6.31 11.21
C GLN A 84 -2.78 7.16 12.42
N THR A 85 -1.79 7.51 13.22
CA THR A 85 -1.94 8.32 14.43
C THR A 85 -0.83 9.37 14.47
N ASP A 86 -1.11 10.54 15.05
CA ASP A 86 -0.19 11.70 15.01
C ASP A 86 1.00 11.55 15.98
N ASP A 87 0.91 10.61 16.92
CA ASP A 87 1.98 10.25 17.87
C ASP A 87 3.12 9.45 17.25
N LEU A 88 2.98 9.02 15.99
CA LEU A 88 3.99 8.25 15.26
C LEU A 88 4.38 8.92 13.96
N LYS A 89 5.66 8.75 13.62
CA LYS A 89 6.21 9.10 12.31
C LYS A 89 5.99 7.96 11.35
N TRP A 90 5.33 8.23 10.23
CA TRP A 90 4.96 7.19 9.26
C TRP A 90 5.82 7.27 8.00
N SER A 91 6.40 6.15 7.62
CA SER A 91 7.08 5.97 6.34
C SER A 91 6.65 4.64 5.74
N GLY A 92 6.71 4.49 4.42
CA GLY A 92 6.18 3.32 3.76
C GLY A 92 6.85 2.97 2.45
N VAL A 93 6.53 1.78 1.97
CA VAL A 93 6.91 1.30 0.64
C VAL A 93 5.72 0.70 -0.06
N VAL A 94 5.68 0.85 -1.37
CA VAL A 94 4.78 0.12 -2.24
C VAL A 94 5.55 -1.05 -2.84
N VAL A 95 5.00 -2.24 -2.66
CA VAL A 95 5.47 -3.47 -3.30
C VAL A 95 4.47 -3.81 -4.40
N SER A 96 4.93 -3.95 -5.64
CA SER A 96 4.11 -4.33 -6.79
C SER A 96 4.79 -5.43 -7.58
N ASP A 97 4.00 -6.28 -8.22
CA ASP A 97 4.55 -7.28 -9.13
C ASP A 97 5.08 -6.59 -10.40
N ILE A 98 6.19 -7.07 -10.94
CA ILE A 98 6.76 -6.55 -12.21
C ILE A 98 5.74 -6.73 -13.34
N GLU A 99 5.07 -7.87 -13.35
CA GLU A 99 3.96 -8.19 -14.26
C GLU A 99 2.62 -8.09 -13.52
N ASP A 100 2.03 -6.89 -13.51
CA ASP A 100 0.76 -6.62 -12.84
C ASP A 100 -0.45 -7.13 -13.63
N SER A 101 -0.54 -8.46 -13.75
CA SER A 101 -1.66 -9.17 -14.40
C SER A 101 -3.03 -8.83 -13.78
N THR A 102 -3.04 -8.50 -12.48
CA THR A 102 -4.26 -8.08 -11.78
C THR A 102 -4.73 -6.72 -12.29
N GLY A 103 -3.83 -5.72 -12.33
CA GLY A 103 -4.09 -4.40 -12.90
C GLY A 103 -4.52 -4.46 -14.37
N GLU A 104 -3.87 -5.29 -15.18
CA GLU A 104 -4.24 -5.49 -16.60
C GLU A 104 -5.66 -6.03 -16.77
N ASN A 105 -6.02 -7.06 -15.99
CA ASN A 105 -7.37 -7.63 -16.03
C ASN A 105 -8.43 -6.61 -15.58
N TRP A 106 -8.16 -5.86 -14.50
CA TRP A 106 -9.04 -4.79 -14.04
C TRP A 106 -9.19 -3.66 -15.06
N THR A 107 -8.11 -3.29 -15.74
CA THR A 107 -8.16 -2.33 -16.84
C THR A 107 -9.15 -2.77 -17.91
N ALA A 108 -9.08 -4.04 -18.34
CA ALA A 108 -9.99 -4.58 -19.35
C ALA A 108 -11.46 -4.63 -18.86
N ILE A 109 -11.69 -5.01 -17.59
CA ILE A 109 -13.03 -5.06 -16.99
C ILE A 109 -13.64 -3.66 -16.94
N LEU A 110 -12.91 -2.66 -16.45
CA LEU A 110 -13.41 -1.29 -16.29
C LEU A 110 -13.66 -0.62 -17.65
N LYS A 111 -12.75 -0.79 -18.62
CA LYS A 111 -12.96 -0.34 -20.01
C LYS A 111 -14.22 -0.95 -20.61
N ARG A 112 -14.44 -2.26 -20.46
CA ARG A 112 -15.65 -2.95 -20.96
C ARG A 112 -16.93 -2.42 -20.31
N ARG A 113 -16.84 -1.93 -19.08
CA ARG A 113 -17.95 -1.35 -18.32
C ARG A 113 -18.19 0.13 -18.66
N GLY A 114 -17.39 0.70 -19.56
CA GLY A 114 -17.54 2.08 -20.03
C GLY A 114 -16.83 3.11 -19.15
N PHE A 115 -16.05 2.69 -18.15
CA PHE A 115 -15.27 3.62 -17.34
C PHE A 115 -14.10 4.19 -18.15
N PRO A 116 -13.76 5.48 -17.94
CA PRO A 116 -12.72 6.18 -18.68
C PRO A 116 -11.32 5.90 -18.10
N VAL A 117 -11.02 4.62 -17.89
CA VAL A 117 -9.75 4.14 -17.34
C VAL A 117 -8.83 3.82 -18.51
N GLU A 118 -7.60 4.32 -18.50
CA GLU A 118 -6.55 3.91 -19.41
C GLU A 118 -5.78 2.69 -18.89
N LYS A 119 -5.40 2.74 -17.61
CA LYS A 119 -4.64 1.70 -16.91
C LYS A 119 -5.04 1.66 -15.43
N VAL A 120 -5.16 0.46 -14.89
CA VAL A 120 -5.14 0.18 -13.46
C VAL A 120 -3.81 -0.46 -13.13
N SER A 121 -3.19 -0.02 -12.04
CA SER A 121 -2.10 -0.76 -11.40
C SER A 121 -2.45 -1.11 -9.96
N THR A 122 -1.95 -2.23 -9.46
CA THR A 122 -2.19 -2.71 -8.11
C THR A 122 -0.87 -2.99 -7.37
N GLY A 123 -0.91 -2.85 -6.05
CA GLY A 123 0.23 -3.14 -5.20
C GLY A 123 -0.16 -3.23 -3.73
N VAL A 124 0.82 -3.48 -2.89
CA VAL A 124 0.68 -3.51 -1.44
C VAL A 124 1.50 -2.37 -0.86
N LEU A 125 0.82 -1.43 -0.22
CA LEU A 125 1.46 -0.38 0.57
C LEU A 125 1.68 -0.90 1.99
N TRP A 126 2.94 -1.01 2.37
CA TRP A 126 3.38 -1.27 3.74
C TRP A 126 3.74 0.04 4.41
N LEU A 127 3.17 0.28 5.58
CA LEU A 127 3.31 1.54 6.29
C LEU A 127 3.79 1.28 7.72
N PHE A 128 4.95 1.85 8.05
CA PHE A 128 5.67 1.65 9.28
C PHE A 128 5.54 2.88 10.16
N GLY A 129 5.05 2.71 11.39
CA GLY A 129 4.96 3.77 12.39
C GLY A 129 6.12 3.67 13.36
N TYR A 130 6.98 4.68 13.36
CA TYR A 130 8.13 4.84 14.27
C TYR A 130 7.88 5.96 15.28
N LEU A 131 8.69 6.00 16.34
CA LEU A 131 8.65 7.08 17.32
C LEU A 131 9.02 8.42 16.66
N GLN A 132 8.32 9.50 17.04
CA GLN A 132 8.48 10.85 16.46
C GLN A 132 9.89 11.43 16.63
N GLU A 133 10.62 10.99 17.66
CA GLU A 133 11.98 11.42 17.99
C GLU A 133 13.06 10.93 17.00
N LEU A 134 12.75 9.93 16.17
CA LEU A 134 13.68 9.45 15.15
C LEU A 134 13.76 10.44 13.98
N ASP A 135 14.96 10.61 13.43
CA ASP A 135 15.20 11.43 12.24
C ASP A 135 14.51 10.85 10.98
N ASP A 136 14.03 11.70 10.08
CA ASP A 136 13.31 11.27 8.86
C ASP A 136 14.19 10.39 7.97
N SER A 137 15.45 10.76 7.77
CA SER A 137 16.38 10.01 6.91
C SER A 137 16.73 8.65 7.52
N LEU A 138 16.77 8.57 8.86
CA LEU A 138 16.96 7.31 9.57
C LEU A 138 15.73 6.41 9.40
N VAL A 139 14.52 6.95 9.53
CA VAL A 139 13.28 6.18 9.34
C VAL A 139 13.17 5.64 7.92
N GLU A 140 13.43 6.45 6.90
CA GLU A 140 13.44 6.01 5.49
C GLU A 140 14.44 4.88 5.26
N LYS A 141 15.64 4.99 5.84
CA LYS A 141 16.65 3.94 5.78
C LYS A 141 16.17 2.64 6.45
N LEU A 142 15.63 2.72 7.67
CA LEU A 142 15.10 1.56 8.39
C LEU A 142 13.98 0.86 7.61
N VAL A 143 13.08 1.63 7.01
CA VAL A 143 12.02 1.10 6.14
C VAL A 143 12.61 0.41 4.92
N SER A 144 13.54 1.05 4.22
CA SER A 144 14.21 0.49 3.04
C SER A 144 14.88 -0.85 3.36
N ASP A 145 15.64 -0.91 4.47
CA ASP A 145 16.36 -2.10 4.91
C ASP A 145 15.40 -3.27 5.27
N LEU A 146 14.20 -2.98 5.77
CA LEU A 146 13.18 -3.98 6.08
C LEU A 146 12.34 -4.44 4.87
N SER A 147 12.34 -3.68 3.78
CA SER A 147 11.40 -3.85 2.68
C SER A 147 11.83 -4.90 1.65
N VAL A 148 13.12 -4.99 1.36
CA VAL A 148 13.66 -5.89 0.31
C VAL A 148 14.37 -7.07 0.94
N SER A 149 13.85 -8.29 0.74
CA SER A 149 14.52 -9.49 1.25
C SER A 149 15.85 -9.71 0.54
N THR A 150 16.95 -9.43 1.24
CA THR A 150 18.33 -9.58 0.74
C THR A 150 19.06 -10.75 1.40
N SER A 151 18.57 -11.24 2.54
CA SER A 151 19.09 -12.44 3.21
C SER A 151 18.05 -13.06 4.15
N ARG A 152 18.36 -14.22 4.77
CA ARG A 152 17.48 -14.84 5.80
C ARG A 152 17.21 -13.93 7.02
N SER A 153 18.07 -12.94 7.25
CA SER A 153 18.00 -12.00 8.37
C SER A 153 17.84 -10.55 7.93
N ALA A 154 17.53 -10.29 6.65
CA ALA A 154 17.38 -8.94 6.13
C ALA A 154 16.27 -8.87 5.08
N GLY A 155 15.28 -8.02 5.36
CA GLY A 155 14.12 -7.74 4.51
C GLY A 155 13.06 -8.84 4.46
N LEU A 156 11.80 -8.43 4.50
CA LEU A 156 10.66 -9.31 4.78
C LEU A 156 9.52 -9.23 3.77
N LEU A 157 9.39 -8.11 3.07
CA LEU A 157 8.10 -7.72 2.47
C LEU A 157 8.00 -7.91 0.95
N SER A 158 9.13 -8.11 0.27
CA SER A 158 9.17 -8.30 -1.17
C SER A 158 10.15 -9.39 -1.58
N ASN A 159 9.79 -10.11 -2.64
CA ASN A 159 10.69 -10.98 -3.38
C ASN A 159 11.30 -10.20 -4.56
N PRO A 160 12.59 -9.85 -4.53
CA PRO A 160 13.21 -8.96 -5.51
C PRO A 160 13.28 -9.54 -6.94
N VAL A 161 12.98 -10.84 -7.12
CA VAL A 161 12.97 -11.49 -8.45
C VAL A 161 11.68 -11.19 -9.23
N PHE A 162 10.57 -11.00 -8.53
CA PHE A 162 9.24 -10.87 -9.15
C PHE A 162 8.53 -9.56 -8.80
N GLN A 163 9.07 -8.81 -7.84
CA GLN A 163 8.43 -7.64 -7.27
C GLN A 163 9.38 -6.44 -7.27
N GLU A 164 8.81 -5.29 -7.55
CA GLU A 164 9.47 -4.00 -7.43
C GLU A 164 9.06 -3.34 -6.11
N VAL A 165 10.00 -2.61 -5.52
CA VAL A 165 9.76 -1.82 -4.32
C VAL A 165 10.06 -0.37 -4.62
N ARG A 166 9.14 0.51 -4.26
CA ARG A 166 9.34 1.96 -4.31
C ARG A 166 8.92 2.61 -3.00
N SER A 167 9.61 3.67 -2.61
CA SER A 167 9.22 4.46 -1.45
C SER A 167 7.84 5.09 -1.64
N TRP A 168 7.07 5.15 -0.56
CA TRP A 168 5.83 5.90 -0.48
C TRP A 168 6.10 7.31 0.04
N ALA A 169 5.71 8.33 -0.71
CA ALA A 169 5.93 9.74 -0.42
C ALA A 169 4.69 10.60 -0.70
#